data_AF-A0A7X6Q0V2-F1
#
_entry.id   AF-A0A7X6Q0V2-F1
#
_cell.length_a   1.000
_cell.length_b   1.000
_cell.length_c   1.000
_cell.angle_alpha   90.00
_cell.angle_beta   90.00
_cell.angle_gamma   90.00
#
_symmetry.space_group_name_H-M   'P 1'
#
loop_
_entity.id
_entity.type
_entity.pdbx_description
1 polymer ?
#
loop_
_entity_poly.entity_id
_entity_poly.type
_entity_poly.pdbx_seq_one_letter_code
_entity_poly.pdbx_strand_id
1 'polypeptide(L)'
;MKSDQFLKTLTDWIHESERTVFFGGAGVSTESGVPDFRSPSGIYAQMGGAETYLTLDFMNQRPGEFYDFYRKYFMMEGILPNPAHYKLAEMEAKGKLEAVVTQNVDGLHQLAGSQRVFELHGSGQSFYCQSCGSRYTIEDARASQGVFRCKKPACGGFVRPDIVMYGESLNQAVLSG
;
A
#
# COMPACT_ATOMS: atom_id res chain seq x y z
N MET A 1 0.82 -18.67 29.81
CA MET A 1 -0.22 -18.29 30.80
C MET A 1 -0.94 -16.97 30.46
N LYS A 2 -0.30 -15.78 30.47
CA LYS A 2 -0.99 -14.55 30.03
C LYS A 2 -1.29 -14.54 28.52
N SER A 3 -0.35 -15.01 27.69
CA SER A 3 -0.54 -15.10 26.22
C SER A 3 -1.69 -16.02 25.82
N ASP A 4 -1.83 -17.18 26.49
CA ASP A 4 -2.84 -18.19 26.12
C ASP A 4 -4.25 -17.68 26.39
N GLN A 5 -4.43 -16.91 27.47
CA GLN A 5 -5.69 -16.25 27.76
C GLN A 5 -6.03 -15.17 26.72
N PHE A 6 -5.05 -14.36 26.28
CA PHE A 6 -5.27 -13.37 25.23
C PHE A 6 -5.63 -14.00 23.89
N LEU A 7 -4.91 -15.05 23.49
CA LEU A 7 -5.17 -15.78 22.26
C LEU A 7 -6.55 -16.44 22.29
N LYS A 8 -6.95 -17.01 23.43
CA LYS A 8 -8.28 -17.56 23.61
C LYS A 8 -9.34 -16.46 23.45
N THR A 9 -9.20 -15.34 24.16
CA THR A 9 -10.16 -14.23 24.08
C THR A 9 -10.27 -13.67 22.65
N LEU A 10 -9.16 -13.48 21.94
CA LEU A 10 -9.18 -13.05 20.54
C LEU A 10 -9.90 -14.06 19.64
N THR A 11 -9.63 -15.34 19.84
CA THR A 11 -10.26 -16.43 19.07
C THR A 11 -11.77 -16.48 19.33
N ASP A 12 -12.19 -16.39 20.60
CA ASP A 12 -13.60 -16.34 20.99
C ASP A 12 -14.29 -15.14 20.33
N TRP A 13 -13.71 -13.94 20.40
CA TRP A 13 -14.27 -12.73 19.77
C TRP A 13 -14.41 -12.85 18.25
N ILE A 14 -13.41 -13.41 17.57
CA ILE A 14 -13.50 -13.66 16.13
C ILE A 14 -14.64 -14.64 15.85
N HIS A 15 -14.76 -15.74 16.61
CA HIS A 15 -15.80 -16.74 16.42
C HIS A 15 -17.21 -16.22 16.68
N GLU A 16 -17.40 -15.42 17.72
CA GLU A 16 -18.70 -14.85 18.11
C GLU A 16 -19.13 -13.68 17.22
N SER A 17 -18.17 -12.98 16.60
CA SER A 17 -18.48 -11.85 15.73
C SER A 17 -19.25 -12.28 14.48
N GLU A 18 -20.37 -11.59 14.23
CA GLU A 18 -21.14 -11.70 12.99
C GLU A 18 -20.48 -10.98 11.82
N ARG A 19 -19.68 -9.94 12.11
CA ARG A 19 -19.00 -9.12 11.10
C ARG A 19 -17.62 -8.71 11.59
N THR A 20 -16.58 -9.34 11.03
CA THR A 20 -15.19 -9.02 11.35
C THR A 20 -14.56 -8.26 10.20
N VAL A 21 -13.80 -7.20 10.51
CA VAL A 21 -12.99 -6.45 9.54
C VAL A 21 -11.56 -6.45 10.05
N PHE A 22 -10.59 -6.55 9.13
CA PHE A 22 -9.19 -6.34 9.45
C PHE A 22 -8.82 -4.89 9.09
N PHE A 23 -8.17 -4.19 10.02
CA PHE A 23 -7.58 -2.89 9.77
C PHE A 23 -6.07 -2.96 9.99
N GLY A 24 -5.28 -2.71 8.94
CA GLY A 24 -3.84 -2.92 8.97
C GLY A 24 -3.02 -1.76 8.38
N GLY A 25 -1.75 -1.75 8.73
CA GLY A 25 -0.72 -0.89 8.15
C GLY A 25 0.60 -1.66 8.00
N ALA A 26 1.71 -0.94 7.79
CA ALA A 26 2.95 -1.54 7.30
C ALA A 26 3.50 -2.69 8.16
N GLY A 27 3.18 -2.70 9.46
CA GLY A 27 3.53 -3.78 10.39
C GLY A 27 3.18 -5.18 9.88
N VAL A 28 2.01 -5.35 9.22
CA VAL A 28 1.59 -6.66 8.69
C VAL A 28 2.50 -7.17 7.57
N SER A 29 3.19 -6.27 6.86
CA SER A 29 4.08 -6.58 5.72
C SER A 29 5.55 -6.66 6.11
N THR A 30 5.92 -6.37 7.37
CA THR A 30 7.33 -6.40 7.82
C THR A 30 7.95 -7.79 7.70
N GLU A 31 7.20 -8.85 8.03
CA GLU A 31 7.63 -10.25 7.85
C GLU A 31 7.81 -10.64 6.38
N SER A 32 7.23 -9.88 5.44
CA SER A 32 7.45 -10.05 4.00
C SER A 32 8.70 -9.32 3.49
N GLY A 33 9.44 -8.61 4.37
CA GLY A 33 10.61 -7.82 4.01
C GLY A 33 10.29 -6.39 3.57
N VAL A 34 9.03 -5.96 3.66
CA VAL A 34 8.66 -4.55 3.40
C VAL A 34 9.02 -3.72 4.64
N PRO A 35 9.90 -2.70 4.52
CA PRO A 35 10.22 -1.85 5.66
C PRO A 35 8.99 -1.05 6.08
N ASP A 36 8.74 -0.94 7.38
CA ASP A 36 7.77 0.03 7.86
C ASP A 36 8.33 1.47 7.83
N PHE A 37 7.48 2.44 8.13
CA PHE A 37 7.87 3.84 8.10
C PHE A 37 8.49 4.30 9.42
N ARG A 38 7.91 3.91 10.56
CA ARG A 38 8.11 4.60 11.85
C ARG A 38 8.85 3.78 12.92
N SER A 39 9.11 2.49 12.71
CA SER A 39 9.91 1.73 13.68
C SER A 39 11.35 2.28 13.75
N PRO A 40 12.14 1.90 14.77
CA PRO A 40 13.55 2.26 14.83
C PRO A 40 14.35 1.85 13.59
N SER A 41 13.93 0.79 12.89
CA SER A 41 14.49 0.32 11.62
C SER A 41 13.76 0.85 10.38
N GLY A 42 12.70 1.64 10.56
CA GLY A 42 11.83 2.12 9.50
C GLY A 42 12.43 3.27 8.68
N ILE A 43 11.81 3.55 7.53
CA ILE A 43 12.30 4.52 6.54
C ILE A 43 12.54 5.91 7.17
N TYR A 44 11.64 6.37 8.05
CA TYR A 44 11.71 7.71 8.63
C TYR A 44 12.85 7.86 9.63
N ALA A 45 13.14 6.80 10.41
CA ALA A 45 14.25 6.78 11.35
C ALA A 45 15.60 6.77 10.63
N GLN A 46 15.69 6.10 9.47
CA GLN A 46 16.94 6.01 8.69
C GLN A 46 17.25 7.27 7.89
N MET A 47 16.22 7.94 7.34
CA MET A 47 16.41 9.03 6.39
C MET A 47 16.13 10.43 6.95
N GLY A 48 15.46 10.56 8.10
CA GLY A 48 15.10 11.85 8.69
C GLY A 48 14.20 12.71 7.78
N GLY A 49 12.91 12.85 8.11
CA GLY A 49 12.01 13.66 7.29
C GLY A 49 11.61 13.02 5.95
N ALA A 50 11.66 11.68 5.86
CA ALA A 50 11.21 10.94 4.68
C ALA A 50 9.70 11.14 4.36
N GLU A 51 8.91 11.67 5.30
CA GLU A 51 7.56 12.19 5.03
C GLU A 51 7.56 13.23 3.90
N THR A 52 8.62 14.04 3.79
CA THR A 52 8.77 15.07 2.75
C THR A 52 8.71 14.48 1.34
N TYR A 53 9.34 13.31 1.13
CA TYR A 53 9.34 12.62 -0.17
C TYR A 53 7.94 12.16 -0.59
N LEU A 54 7.01 12.02 0.36
CA LEU A 54 5.63 11.61 0.11
C LEU A 54 4.65 12.81 0.13
N THR A 55 5.14 14.03 -0.08
CA THR A 55 4.29 15.22 -0.26
C THR A 55 4.05 15.54 -1.73
N LEU A 56 2.88 16.11 -2.05
CA LEU A 56 2.60 16.60 -3.40
C LEU A 56 3.64 17.64 -3.87
N ASP A 57 4.00 18.56 -2.99
CA ASP A 57 4.93 19.64 -3.31
C ASP A 57 6.31 19.09 -3.69
N PHE A 58 6.83 18.13 -2.93
CA PHE A 58 8.12 17.52 -3.23
C PHE A 58 8.09 16.77 -4.57
N MET A 59 7.05 15.97 -4.82
CA MET A 59 6.89 15.25 -6.09
C MET A 59 6.88 16.21 -7.30
N ASN A 60 6.21 17.35 -7.18
CA ASN A 60 6.11 18.35 -8.25
C ASN A 60 7.41 19.14 -8.44
N GLN A 61 8.09 19.51 -7.35
CA GLN A 61 9.30 20.35 -7.39
C GLN A 61 10.60 19.57 -7.61
N ARG A 62 10.62 18.29 -7.22
CA ARG A 62 11.78 17.37 -7.26
C ARG A 62 11.37 15.98 -7.79
N PRO A 63 10.78 15.89 -9.01
CA PRO A 63 10.22 14.63 -9.53
C PRO A 63 11.25 13.52 -9.73
N GLY A 64 12.52 13.86 -9.98
CA GLY A 64 13.61 12.88 -10.10
C GLY A 64 13.91 12.20 -8.77
N GLU A 65 14.17 13.00 -7.73
CA GLU A 65 14.43 12.51 -6.37
C GLU A 65 13.25 11.73 -5.80
N PHE A 66 12.02 12.17 -6.09
CA PHE A 66 10.82 11.41 -5.77
C PHE A 66 10.85 10.01 -6.40
N TYR A 67 11.15 9.91 -7.69
CA TYR A 67 11.19 8.62 -8.39
C TYR A 67 12.30 7.71 -7.88
N ASP A 68 13.47 8.26 -7.55
CA ASP A 68 14.58 7.49 -6.97
C ASP A 68 14.17 6.91 -5.61
N PHE A 69 13.54 7.72 -4.76
CA PHE A 69 12.97 7.26 -3.48
C PHE A 69 11.89 6.21 -3.69
N TYR A 70 10.92 6.47 -4.57
CA TYR A 70 9.80 5.57 -4.80
C TYR A 70 10.24 4.21 -5.35
N ARG A 71 11.18 4.19 -6.31
CA ARG A 71 11.74 2.93 -6.83
C ARG A 71 12.41 2.11 -5.74
N LYS A 72 13.19 2.77 -4.87
CA LYS A 72 13.92 2.11 -3.79
C LYS A 72 13.02 1.47 -2.75
N TYR A 73 11.92 2.14 -2.36
CA TYR A 73 11.12 1.74 -1.21
C TYR A 73 9.74 1.16 -1.54
N PHE A 74 9.20 1.43 -2.73
CA PHE A 74 7.83 1.03 -3.12
C PHE A 74 7.79 0.11 -4.34
N MET A 75 8.85 0.04 -5.15
CA MET A 75 8.89 -0.85 -6.32
C MET A 75 9.76 -2.10 -6.10
N MET A 76 9.87 -2.55 -4.85
CA MET A 76 10.64 -3.75 -4.48
C MET A 76 10.18 -4.98 -5.27
N GLU A 77 11.11 -5.85 -5.62
CA GLU A 77 10.84 -7.10 -6.36
C GLU A 77 10.92 -8.31 -5.43
N GLY A 78 10.21 -9.38 -5.79
CA GLY A 78 10.25 -10.65 -5.06
C GLY A 78 9.56 -10.65 -3.69
N ILE A 79 8.85 -9.58 -3.34
CA ILE A 79 8.05 -9.53 -2.11
C ILE A 79 6.81 -10.41 -2.28
N LEU A 80 6.60 -11.32 -1.34
CA LEU A 80 5.47 -12.25 -1.32
C LEU A 80 4.63 -12.08 -0.05
N PRO A 81 3.34 -12.45 -0.09
CA PRO A 81 2.52 -12.42 1.11
C PRO A 81 3.05 -13.38 2.18
N ASN A 82 2.85 -13.03 3.44
CA ASN A 82 3.22 -13.83 4.59
C ASN A 82 1.99 -14.54 5.22
N PRO A 83 2.16 -15.38 6.26
CA PRO A 83 1.05 -16.12 6.87
C PRO A 83 -0.14 -15.26 7.31
N ALA A 84 0.08 -14.01 7.75
CA ALA A 84 -1.02 -13.13 8.13
C ALA A 84 -1.91 -12.79 6.94
N HIS A 85 -1.32 -12.46 5.79
CA HIS A 85 -2.07 -12.15 4.56
C HIS A 85 -2.88 -13.36 4.09
N TYR A 86 -2.25 -14.54 4.02
CA TYR A 86 -2.95 -15.77 3.62
C TYR A 86 -4.06 -16.13 4.61
N LYS A 87 -3.86 -15.90 5.91
CA LYS A 87 -4.89 -16.18 6.91
C LYS A 87 -6.11 -15.27 6.76
N LEU A 88 -5.89 -13.99 6.47
CA LEU A 88 -6.98 -13.04 6.20
C LEU A 88 -7.77 -13.43 4.95
N ALA A 89 -7.08 -13.81 3.87
CA ALA A 89 -7.72 -14.32 2.65
C ALA A 89 -8.52 -15.61 2.91
N GLU A 90 -7.98 -16.53 3.72
CA GLU A 90 -8.69 -17.75 4.12
C GLU A 90 -9.95 -17.43 4.95
N MET A 91 -9.87 -16.49 5.88
CA MET A 91 -11.01 -16.07 6.70
C MET A 91 -12.10 -15.40 5.87
N GLU A 92 -11.71 -14.59 4.89
CA GLU A 92 -12.65 -13.97 3.93
C GLU A 92 -13.34 -15.02 3.08
N ALA A 93 -12.57 -15.96 2.51
CA ALA A 93 -13.13 -17.05 1.70
C ALA A 93 -14.12 -17.95 2.47
N LYS A 94 -13.98 -18.02 3.81
CA LYS A 94 -14.89 -18.73 4.71
C LYS A 94 -16.08 -17.88 5.19
N GLY A 95 -16.22 -16.64 4.69
CA GLY A 95 -17.25 -15.70 5.10
C GLY A 95 -17.10 -15.19 6.53
N LYS A 96 -15.91 -15.34 7.14
CA LYS A 96 -15.65 -14.93 8.53
C LYS A 96 -15.03 -13.54 8.64
N LEU A 97 -14.34 -13.11 7.60
CA LEU A 97 -13.85 -11.74 7.42
C LEU A 97 -14.69 -11.07 6.33
N GLU A 98 -15.29 -9.92 6.65
CA GLU A 98 -16.09 -9.14 5.71
C GLU A 98 -15.20 -8.40 4.71
N ALA A 99 -14.11 -7.79 5.20
CA ALA A 99 -13.20 -7.00 4.38
C ALA A 99 -11.83 -6.79 5.04
N VAL A 100 -10.86 -6.44 4.21
CA VAL A 100 -9.56 -5.90 4.59
C VAL A 100 -9.58 -4.40 4.34
N VAL A 101 -9.33 -3.61 5.37
CA VAL A 101 -9.05 -2.16 5.26
C VAL A 101 -7.56 -1.98 5.52
N THR A 102 -6.83 -1.44 4.54
CA THR A 102 -5.37 -1.34 4.64
C THR A 102 -4.88 0.07 4.34
N GLN A 103 -3.88 0.49 5.10
CA GLN A 103 -3.09 1.70 4.84
C GLN A 103 -1.89 1.41 3.92
N ASN A 104 -1.63 0.14 3.61
CA ASN A 104 -0.53 -0.27 2.76
C ASN A 104 -0.88 -0.07 1.29
N VAL A 105 0.16 0.06 0.47
CA VAL A 105 0.06 0.24 -0.98
C VAL A 105 0.78 -0.89 -1.74
N ASP A 106 1.16 -1.96 -1.03
CA ASP A 106 2.04 -3.03 -1.51
C ASP A 106 1.32 -4.12 -2.34
N GLY A 107 -0.02 -4.16 -2.29
CA GLY A 107 -0.83 -5.15 -3.02
C GLY A 107 -0.76 -6.57 -2.47
N LEU A 108 -0.15 -6.80 -1.30
CA LEU A 108 0.06 -8.16 -0.77
C LEU A 108 -1.22 -8.87 -0.33
N HIS A 109 -2.25 -8.12 0.08
CA HIS A 109 -3.56 -8.71 0.42
C HIS A 109 -4.23 -9.32 -0.81
N GLN A 110 -4.26 -8.60 -1.93
CA GLN A 110 -4.81 -9.07 -3.19
C GLN A 110 -3.98 -10.24 -3.74
N LEU A 111 -2.65 -10.16 -3.65
CA LEU A 111 -1.76 -11.26 -4.05
C LEU A 111 -1.96 -12.52 -3.19
N ALA A 112 -2.34 -12.38 -1.92
CA ALA A 112 -2.69 -13.50 -1.04
C ALA A 112 -4.07 -14.11 -1.32
N GLY A 113 -4.89 -13.45 -2.15
CA GLY A 113 -6.23 -13.91 -2.53
C GLY A 113 -7.38 -13.16 -1.85
N SER A 114 -7.12 -12.10 -1.09
CA SER A 114 -8.20 -11.26 -0.57
C SER A 114 -8.91 -10.50 -1.70
N GLN A 115 -10.24 -10.44 -1.66
CA GLN A 115 -11.05 -9.87 -2.75
C GLN A 115 -11.65 -8.51 -2.39
N ARG A 116 -12.14 -8.34 -1.16
CA ARG A 116 -12.71 -7.09 -0.66
C ARG A 116 -11.68 -6.32 0.15
N VAL A 117 -10.81 -5.62 -0.59
CA VAL A 117 -9.71 -4.81 -0.03
C VAL A 117 -9.99 -3.33 -0.27
N PHE A 118 -10.01 -2.56 0.82
CA PHE A 118 -10.13 -1.10 0.83
C PHE A 118 -8.75 -0.49 1.09
N GLU A 119 -8.10 -0.04 0.02
CA GLU A 119 -6.77 0.60 0.06
C GLU A 119 -6.91 2.10 0.35
N LEU A 120 -6.78 2.48 1.63
CA LEU A 120 -7.00 3.86 2.07
C LEU A 120 -6.04 4.85 1.42
N HIS A 121 -4.78 4.45 1.23
CA HIS A 121 -3.73 5.29 0.65
C HIS A 121 -3.49 5.02 -0.84
N GLY A 122 -4.49 4.46 -1.53
CA GLY A 122 -4.36 4.08 -2.94
C GLY A 122 -3.46 2.86 -3.15
N SER A 123 -2.98 2.65 -4.37
CA SER A 123 -2.24 1.45 -4.76
C SER A 123 -0.91 1.79 -5.40
N GLY A 124 0.16 1.10 -4.96
CA GLY A 124 1.48 1.16 -5.59
C GLY A 124 1.57 0.37 -6.89
N GLN A 125 0.52 -0.39 -7.22
CA GLN A 125 0.47 -1.23 -8.42
C GLN A 125 -0.05 -0.47 -9.65
N SER A 126 -0.68 0.70 -9.45
CA SER A 126 -1.26 1.53 -10.50
C SER A 126 -0.66 2.92 -10.56
N PHE A 127 -0.57 3.45 -11.78
CA PHE A 127 0.02 4.75 -12.08
C PHE A 127 -0.87 5.50 -13.06
N TYR A 128 -0.84 6.83 -13.03
CA TYR A 128 -1.57 7.64 -13.99
C TYR A 128 -0.83 8.92 -14.38
N CYS A 129 -1.06 9.37 -15.61
CA CYS A 129 -0.57 10.66 -16.09
C CYS A 129 -1.42 11.80 -15.51
N GLN A 130 -0.79 12.73 -14.80
CA GLN A 130 -1.49 13.89 -14.22
C GLN A 130 -2.10 14.83 -15.27
N SER A 131 -1.57 14.82 -16.51
CA SER A 131 -2.03 15.72 -17.56
C SER A 131 -3.22 15.19 -18.36
N CYS A 132 -3.31 13.86 -18.57
CA CYS A 132 -4.30 13.27 -19.48
C CYS A 132 -5.04 12.05 -18.93
N GLY A 133 -4.74 11.62 -17.71
CA GLY A 133 -5.40 10.49 -17.04
C GLY A 133 -5.05 9.10 -17.59
N SER A 134 -4.16 8.98 -18.59
CA SER A 134 -3.71 7.68 -19.08
C SER A 134 -3.12 6.84 -17.94
N ARG A 135 -3.58 5.59 -17.84
CA ARG A 135 -3.18 4.63 -16.79
C ARG A 135 -2.00 3.78 -17.25
N TYR A 136 -1.17 3.40 -16.28
CA TYR A 136 0.03 2.58 -16.43
C TYR A 136 0.15 1.61 -15.26
N THR A 137 0.90 0.53 -15.44
CA THR A 137 1.16 -0.46 -14.38
C THR A 137 2.48 -0.20 -13.67
N ILE A 138 2.74 -0.92 -12.57
CA ILE A 138 4.05 -0.91 -11.92
C ILE A 138 5.17 -1.41 -12.85
N GLU A 139 4.89 -2.35 -13.76
CA GLU A 139 5.85 -2.83 -14.76
C GLU A 139 6.23 -1.72 -15.75
N ASP A 140 5.26 -0.93 -16.21
CA ASP A 140 5.53 0.26 -17.03
C ASP A 140 6.45 1.24 -16.31
N ALA A 141 6.18 1.45 -15.01
CA ALA A 141 6.97 2.36 -14.18
C ALA A 141 8.38 1.81 -13.95
N ARG A 142 8.55 0.52 -13.64
CA ARG A 142 9.85 -0.16 -13.50
C ARG A 142 10.68 -0.09 -14.79
N ALA A 143 10.05 -0.24 -15.95
CA ALA A 143 10.71 -0.15 -17.25
C ALA A 143 11.12 1.29 -17.65
N SER A 144 10.58 2.31 -16.99
CA SER A 144 10.97 3.70 -17.23
C SER A 144 12.28 4.06 -16.53
N GLN A 145 13.01 5.03 -17.07
CA GLN A 145 14.23 5.57 -16.47
C GLN A 145 14.03 7.01 -15.99
N GLY A 146 14.61 7.33 -14.82
CA GLY A 146 14.41 8.63 -14.17
C GLY A 146 12.92 8.91 -13.94
N VAL A 147 12.50 10.12 -14.31
CA VAL A 147 11.11 10.58 -14.22
C VAL A 147 10.24 9.88 -15.27
N PHE A 148 9.23 9.15 -14.83
CA PHE A 148 8.30 8.51 -15.76
C PHE A 148 7.41 9.56 -16.46
N ARG A 149 7.51 9.61 -17.79
CA ARG A 149 6.71 10.47 -18.66
C ARG A 149 5.69 9.67 -19.44
N CYS A 150 4.54 10.30 -19.70
CA CYS A 150 3.42 9.70 -20.41
C CYS A 150 3.82 9.30 -21.83
N LYS A 151 3.57 8.04 -22.18
CA LYS A 151 3.86 7.45 -23.50
C LYS A 151 2.86 7.88 -24.59
N LYS A 152 1.75 8.52 -24.22
CA LYS A 152 0.74 8.99 -25.18
C LYS A 152 1.32 10.11 -26.07
N PRO A 153 1.15 10.04 -27.40
CA PRO A 153 1.61 11.09 -28.31
C PRO A 153 1.08 12.46 -27.90
N ALA A 154 1.95 13.49 -28.02
CA ALA A 154 1.67 14.88 -27.66
C ALA A 154 1.32 15.17 -26.18
N CYS A 155 1.39 14.19 -25.28
CA CYS A 155 1.17 14.42 -23.85
C CYS A 155 2.49 14.69 -23.11
N GLY A 156 3.36 13.67 -23.00
CA GLY A 156 4.63 13.79 -22.25
C GLY A 156 4.51 14.17 -20.77
N GLY A 157 3.29 14.22 -20.22
CA GLY A 157 3.02 14.61 -18.84
C GLY A 157 3.67 13.70 -17.81
N PHE A 158 3.83 14.19 -16.58
CA PHE A 158 4.32 13.38 -15.46
C PHE A 158 3.35 12.24 -15.17
N VAL A 159 3.86 11.01 -15.12
CA VAL A 159 3.13 9.84 -14.64
C VAL A 159 3.49 9.67 -13.18
N ARG A 160 2.50 9.59 -12.30
CA ARG A 160 2.67 9.40 -10.86
C ARG A 160 2.09 8.07 -10.41
N PRO A 161 2.55 7.50 -9.29
CA PRO A 161 1.84 6.42 -8.63
C PRO A 161 0.47 6.88 -8.14
N ASP A 162 -0.48 5.96 -8.14
CA ASP A 162 -1.85 6.15 -7.66
C ASP A 162 -1.95 5.92 -6.14
N ILE A 163 -1.02 6.56 -5.42
CA ILE A 163 -1.02 6.61 -3.96
C ILE A 163 -1.47 7.98 -3.48
N VAL A 164 -2.07 8.02 -2.29
CA VAL A 164 -2.41 9.27 -1.61
C VAL A 164 -1.15 9.86 -0.97
N MET A 165 -0.81 11.08 -1.37
CA MET A 165 0.32 11.82 -0.82
C MET A 165 -0.13 12.72 0.32
N TYR A 166 0.80 13.14 1.19
CA TYR A 166 0.52 14.21 2.13
C TYR A 166 0.07 15.47 1.37
N GLY A 167 -1.07 16.03 1.80
CA GLY A 167 -1.74 17.14 1.13
C GLY A 167 -2.91 16.72 0.23
N GLU A 168 -3.14 15.42 0.02
CA GLU A 168 -4.29 14.91 -0.74
C GLU A 168 -5.41 14.38 0.17
N SER A 169 -6.64 14.47 -0.33
CA SER A 169 -7.79 13.82 0.31
C SER A 169 -7.81 12.33 0.01
N LEU A 170 -8.25 11.52 0.97
CA LEU A 170 -8.55 10.11 0.74
C LEU A 170 -9.72 9.95 -0.23
N ASN A 171 -9.75 8.82 -0.93
CA ASN A 171 -10.83 8.49 -1.84
C ASN A 171 -12.14 8.23 -1.07
N GLN A 172 -13.15 9.09 -1.28
CA GLN A 172 -14.43 9.01 -0.60
C GLN A 172 -15.19 7.71 -0.87
N ALA A 173 -15.07 7.14 -2.08
CA ALA A 173 -15.72 5.88 -2.41
C ALA A 173 -15.13 4.71 -1.60
N VAL A 174 -13.81 4.73 -1.35
CA VAL A 174 -13.15 3.75 -0.48
C VAL A 174 -13.57 3.93 0.98
N LEU A 175 -13.72 5.17 1.44
CA LEU A 175 -14.16 5.47 2.80
C LEU A 175 -15.63 5.10 3.07
N SER A 176 -16.49 5.18 2.04
CA SER A 176 -17.92 4.88 2.20
C SER A 176 -18.26 3.39 2.20
N GLY A 177 -17.36 2.52 1.71
CA GLY A 177 -17.52 1.06 1.72
C GLY A 177 -18.42 0.51 0.61
#